data_AF-A0A7V0UAR6-F1
#
_entry.id   AF-A0A7V0UAR6-F1
#
_cell.length_a   1.000
_cell.length_b   1.000
_cell.length_c   1.000
_cell.angle_alpha   90.00
_cell.angle_beta   90.00
_cell.angle_gamma   90.00
#
_symmetry.space_group_name_H-M   'P 1'
#
loop_
_entity.id
_entity.type
_entity.pdbx_description
1 polymer ?
#
loop_
_entity_poly.entity_id
_entity_poly.type
_entity_poly.pdbx_seq_one_letter_code
_entity_poly.pdbx_strand_id
1 'polypeptide(L)'
;MKGIFDMLKIASIEDDSIVTTGMQRFTMWETAGIDCYFKEPDLTRAYSAFMREMKEGTTVEFFQVSKLVDDTIESRFKSETDIITKQRLSHIRKAGIKKVRNYFLISDDPPKKEFPKDPLNLQYHKNMLGSFGLRSRRVEDEEIRELLYQMISFDNRLKIHPDMTVREQLIQKQCSAGPEFFKVGDTYCKVLSLKHLPDATRPFMLSYLLDYLLYDYILSVSLNILPQGKEFVSLEAKERFFIATSGRGAAKNARETDELMTLLAESRHKIGYMSAKIIVWNRDLKQLERQAIELTNLMKNENCFFEEETWGHDLEFFKSIPSQMSYSERQHRVLSPNFIDMIPAAGHGHADAYGKHPLFLRNRFGEIYGFDAGSTKRNNKNGSIFGCSGSGKSVTVNAMIAHTFFPNIRADRDNPGRIFIVDFAGAENSSYLKMADLYG
;
A
#
# COMPACT_ATOMS: atom_id res chain seq x y z
N MET A 1 19.07 26.03 -13.81
CA MET A 1 18.29 24.78 -13.88
C MET A 1 18.61 24.02 -12.59
N LYS A 2 17.62 23.64 -11.77
CA LYS A 2 17.89 22.90 -10.53
C LYS A 2 18.40 21.50 -10.88
N GLY A 3 19.41 21.00 -10.17
CA GLY A 3 19.92 19.64 -10.40
C GLY A 3 18.91 18.60 -9.92
N ILE A 4 19.06 17.35 -10.37
CA ILE A 4 18.16 16.27 -9.93
C ILE A 4 18.22 16.01 -8.42
N PHE A 5 19.41 16.17 -7.82
CA PHE A 5 19.59 16.13 -6.37
C PHE A 5 18.85 17.25 -5.64
N ASP A 6 18.53 18.37 -6.30
CA ASP A 6 17.75 19.45 -5.68
C ASP A 6 16.24 19.16 -5.69
N MET A 7 15.79 18.21 -6.51
CA MET A 7 14.39 17.79 -6.55
C MET A 7 14.05 16.93 -5.34
N LEU A 8 15.01 16.15 -4.83
CA LEU A 8 14.87 15.39 -3.59
C LEU A 8 15.02 16.32 -2.38
N LYS A 9 13.91 16.63 -1.71
CA LYS A 9 13.83 17.52 -0.53
C LYS A 9 14.12 16.83 0.79
N ILE A 10 14.92 15.76 0.77
CA ILE A 10 15.40 15.08 1.97
C ILE A 10 16.76 15.68 2.36
N ALA A 11 16.87 16.12 3.61
CA ALA A 11 18.09 16.67 4.20
C ALA A 11 18.88 15.57 4.92
N SER A 12 18.22 14.81 5.80
CA SER A 12 18.79 13.71 6.56
C SER A 12 17.76 12.59 6.80
N ILE A 13 18.26 11.41 7.15
CA ILE A 13 17.47 10.30 7.70
C ILE A 13 18.17 9.93 9.01
N GLU A 14 17.53 10.25 10.13
CA GLU A 14 18.07 10.13 11.47
C GLU A 14 16.96 9.98 12.51
N ASP A 15 17.27 9.29 13.60
CA ASP A 15 16.36 9.03 14.72
C ASP A 15 15.05 8.35 14.28
N ASP A 16 15.12 7.43 13.32
CA ASP A 16 13.99 6.75 12.67
C ASP A 16 12.98 7.74 12.07
N SER A 17 13.50 8.77 11.41
CA SER A 17 12.70 9.84 10.81
C SER A 17 13.34 10.40 9.53
N ILE A 18 12.51 10.89 8.62
CA ILE A 18 12.94 11.62 7.43
C ILE A 18 12.87 13.11 7.75
N VAL A 19 14.00 13.81 7.63
CA VAL A 19 14.08 15.26 7.78
C VAL A 19 14.07 15.90 6.41
N THR A 20 13.09 16.78 6.17
CA THR A 20 13.02 17.52 4.90
C THR A 20 13.94 18.74 4.90
N THR A 21 14.21 19.31 3.72
CA THR A 21 14.90 20.61 3.61
C THR A 21 14.12 21.77 4.24
N GLY A 22 12.82 21.59 4.50
CA GLY A 22 11.99 22.52 5.25
C GLY A 22 12.01 22.27 6.76
N MET A 23 12.98 21.49 7.25
CA MET A 23 13.18 21.14 8.65
C MET A 23 11.97 20.47 9.31
N GLN A 24 11.15 19.78 8.51
CA GLN A 24 10.05 18.96 9.03
C GLN A 24 10.56 17.55 9.25
N ARG A 25 10.23 16.97 10.40
CA ARG A 25 10.51 15.56 10.68
C ARG A 25 9.27 14.74 10.41
N PHE A 26 9.42 13.68 9.61
CA PHE A 26 8.38 12.70 9.32
C PHE A 26 8.78 11.36 9.93
N THR A 27 7.92 10.82 10.79
CA THR A 27 8.06 9.42 11.21
C THR A 27 7.40 8.52 10.20
N MET A 28 8.00 7.37 9.92
CA MET A 28 7.47 6.37 9.01
C MET A 28 7.01 5.13 9.78
N TRP A 29 5.84 4.62 9.43
CA TRP A 29 5.21 3.48 10.08
C TRP A 29 4.71 2.49 9.04
N GLU A 30 5.23 1.27 9.06
CA GLU A 30 4.69 0.17 8.28
C GLU A 30 3.43 -0.36 8.94
N THR A 31 2.39 -0.68 8.15
CA THR A 31 1.08 -1.10 8.65
C THR A 31 0.60 -2.39 7.98
N ALA A 32 -0.04 -3.27 8.76
CA ALA A 32 -0.52 -4.58 8.29
C ALA A 32 -1.84 -4.53 7.50
N GLY A 33 -2.34 -3.32 7.19
CA GLY A 33 -3.69 -3.10 6.68
C GLY A 33 -4.80 -3.38 7.70
N ILE A 34 -5.99 -2.92 7.39
CA ILE A 34 -7.24 -3.19 8.09
C ILE A 34 -7.81 -4.49 7.52
N ASP A 35 -8.16 -5.44 8.38
CA ASP A 35 -8.82 -6.66 7.95
C ASP A 35 -10.10 -6.31 7.17
N CYS A 36 -10.22 -6.78 5.93
CA CYS A 36 -11.37 -6.50 5.06
C CYS A 36 -12.71 -7.03 5.61
N TYR A 37 -12.69 -7.83 6.67
CA TYR A 37 -13.86 -8.22 7.46
C TYR A 37 -14.25 -7.22 8.56
N PHE A 38 -13.69 -6.00 8.56
CA PHE A 38 -14.14 -4.91 9.42
C PHE A 38 -15.64 -4.68 9.25
N LYS A 39 -16.40 -4.80 10.34
CA LYS A 39 -17.83 -4.49 10.31
C LYS A 39 -17.99 -2.98 10.18
N GLU A 40 -18.99 -2.54 9.42
CA GLU A 40 -19.29 -1.12 9.19
C GLU A 40 -19.33 -0.25 10.47
N PRO A 41 -19.90 -0.69 11.61
CA PRO A 41 -19.87 0.09 12.85
C PRO A 41 -18.47 0.32 13.42
N ASP A 42 -17.54 -0.61 13.20
CA ASP A 42 -16.16 -0.51 13.68
C ASP A 42 -15.37 0.50 12.82
N LEU A 43 -15.69 0.56 11.53
CA LEU A 43 -15.11 1.51 10.58
C LEU A 43 -15.50 2.95 10.93
N THR A 44 -16.79 3.22 11.19
CA THR A 44 -17.27 4.56 11.57
C THR A 44 -16.64 5.05 12.88
N ARG A 45 -16.43 4.15 13.84
CA ARG A 45 -15.71 4.47 15.09
C ARG A 45 -14.24 4.78 14.83
N ALA A 46 -13.56 3.98 14.02
CA ALA A 46 -12.17 4.21 13.64
C ALA A 46 -11.99 5.55 12.91
N TYR A 47 -12.91 5.89 11.99
CA TYR A 47 -12.96 7.18 11.31
C TYR A 47 -13.09 8.32 12.32
N SER A 48 -14.10 8.25 13.19
CA SER A 48 -14.37 9.29 14.19
C SER A 48 -13.19 9.50 15.14
N ALA A 49 -12.52 8.42 15.53
CA ALA A 49 -11.35 8.45 16.38
C ALA A 49 -10.15 9.08 15.65
N PHE A 50 -9.89 8.69 14.40
CA PHE A 50 -8.81 9.27 13.59
C PHE A 50 -8.99 10.78 13.38
N MET A 51 -10.21 11.23 13.08
CA MET A 51 -10.52 12.67 12.95
C MET A 51 -10.27 13.45 14.23
N ARG A 52 -10.59 12.85 15.38
CA ARG A 52 -10.39 13.47 16.68
C ARG A 52 -8.91 13.64 17.00
N GLU A 53 -8.08 12.65 16.66
CA GLU A 53 -6.66 12.71 16.98
C GLU A 53 -5.94 13.73 16.10
N MET A 54 -6.25 13.81 14.79
CA MET A 54 -5.57 14.74 13.88
C MET A 54 -5.54 16.17 14.43
N LYS A 55 -4.41 16.86 14.32
CA LYS A 55 -4.21 18.27 14.74
C LYS A 55 -4.07 19.18 13.52
N GLU A 56 -4.28 20.48 13.72
CA GLU A 56 -3.97 21.47 12.69
C GLU A 56 -2.47 21.47 12.38
N GLY A 57 -2.10 21.71 11.12
CA GLY A 57 -0.71 21.68 10.67
C GLY A 57 -0.09 20.28 10.61
N THR A 58 -0.84 19.22 10.95
CA THR A 58 -0.38 17.84 10.72
C THR A 58 -0.41 17.54 9.23
N THR A 59 0.69 16.99 8.72
CA THR A 59 0.76 16.35 7.41
C THR A 59 0.78 14.84 7.60
N VAL A 60 -0.15 14.16 6.94
CA VAL A 60 -0.23 12.71 6.90
C VAL A 60 -0.01 12.27 5.46
N GLU A 61 0.91 11.36 5.22
CA GLU A 61 1.10 10.73 3.93
C GLU A 61 0.89 9.22 4.07
N PHE A 62 0.29 8.61 3.05
CA PHE A 62 0.10 7.19 2.92
C PHE A 62 0.79 6.72 1.64
N PHE A 63 1.61 5.68 1.75
CA PHE A 63 2.26 5.05 0.62
C PHE A 63 1.90 3.58 0.58
N GLN A 64 1.58 3.10 -0.62
CA GLN A 64 1.43 1.70 -0.89
C GLN A 64 2.43 1.31 -1.98
N VAL A 65 3.31 0.38 -1.65
CA VAL A 65 4.30 -0.16 -2.58
C VAL A 65 3.87 -1.57 -2.96
N SER A 66 3.59 -1.77 -4.24
CA SER A 66 3.29 -3.08 -4.83
C SER A 66 4.49 -3.56 -5.62
N LYS A 67 4.91 -4.80 -5.33
CA LYS A 67 5.96 -5.51 -6.06
C LYS A 67 5.46 -6.88 -6.49
N LEU A 68 5.81 -7.34 -7.69
CA LEU A 68 5.58 -8.72 -8.14
C LEU A 68 6.62 -9.73 -7.62
N VAL A 69 7.17 -9.44 -6.44
CA VAL A 69 8.11 -10.30 -5.72
C VAL A 69 7.70 -10.31 -4.25
N ASP A 70 7.54 -11.50 -3.67
CA ASP A 70 7.23 -11.68 -2.26
C ASP A 70 8.46 -12.19 -1.50
N ASP A 71 8.96 -11.39 -0.57
CA ASP A 71 10.16 -11.69 0.23
C ASP A 71 10.02 -12.96 1.06
N THR A 72 8.81 -13.31 1.49
CA THR A 72 8.52 -14.56 2.22
C THR A 72 8.81 -15.76 1.33
N ILE A 73 8.39 -15.70 0.06
CA ILE A 73 8.62 -16.77 -0.91
C ILE A 73 10.09 -16.84 -1.30
N GLU A 74 10.78 -15.70 -1.46
CA GLU A 74 12.22 -15.68 -1.72
C GLU A 74 13.03 -16.27 -0.55
N SER A 75 12.73 -15.83 0.66
CA SER A 75 13.39 -16.33 1.88
C SER A 75 13.13 -17.82 2.07
N ARG A 76 11.87 -18.25 1.93
CA ARG A 76 11.51 -19.66 2.03
C ARG A 76 12.21 -20.49 0.96
N PHE A 77 12.21 -20.05 -0.29
CA PHE A 77 12.89 -20.75 -1.39
C PHE A 77 14.39 -20.96 -1.14
N LYS A 78 15.08 -19.95 -0.58
CA LYS A 78 16.50 -20.02 -0.23
C LYS A 78 16.76 -21.05 0.87
N SER A 79 15.91 -21.07 1.90
CA SER A 79 16.05 -21.98 3.05
C SER A 79 15.51 -23.40 2.83
N GLU A 80 14.60 -23.60 1.86
CA GLU A 80 13.89 -24.86 1.69
C GLU A 80 14.81 -25.97 1.13
N THR A 81 14.77 -27.12 1.80
CA THR A 81 15.55 -28.31 1.48
C THR A 81 14.72 -29.39 0.81
N ASP A 82 13.41 -29.44 1.08
CA ASP A 82 12.52 -30.41 0.43
C ASP A 82 12.37 -30.10 -1.06
N ILE A 83 12.72 -31.07 -1.92
CA ILE A 83 12.80 -30.88 -3.38
C ILE A 83 11.41 -30.53 -3.95
N ILE A 84 10.35 -31.18 -3.47
CA ILE A 84 8.99 -31.01 -3.98
C ILE A 84 8.48 -29.61 -3.63
N THR A 85 8.65 -29.19 -2.38
CA THR A 85 8.29 -27.85 -1.91
C THR A 85 9.12 -26.78 -2.60
N LYS A 86 10.42 -27.01 -2.79
CA LYS A 86 11.31 -26.09 -3.52
C LYS A 86 10.92 -25.92 -4.99
N GLN A 87 10.53 -26.98 -5.67
CA GLN A 87 9.99 -26.90 -7.04
C GLN A 87 8.70 -26.08 -7.09
N ARG A 88 7.78 -26.31 -6.15
CA ARG A 88 6.53 -25.52 -6.05
C ARG A 88 6.81 -24.05 -5.79
N LEU A 89 7.68 -23.72 -4.83
CA LEU A 89 8.11 -22.35 -4.55
C LEU A 89 8.74 -21.70 -5.78
N SER A 90 9.56 -22.43 -6.54
CA SER A 90 10.11 -21.91 -7.80
C SER A 90 9.03 -21.62 -8.84
N HIS A 91 7.99 -22.44 -8.94
CA HIS A 91 6.88 -22.21 -9.87
C HIS A 91 6.08 -20.97 -9.48
N ILE A 92 5.72 -20.86 -8.20
CA ILE A 92 5.00 -19.72 -7.62
C ILE A 92 5.80 -18.42 -7.80
N ARG A 93 7.10 -18.44 -7.51
CA ARG A 93 7.99 -17.29 -7.72
C ARG A 93 7.98 -16.83 -9.17
N LYS A 94 8.12 -17.75 -10.13
CA LYS A 94 8.14 -17.43 -11.57
C LYS A 94 6.82 -16.84 -12.06
N ALA A 95 5.71 -17.12 -11.36
CA ALA A 95 4.40 -16.58 -11.71
C ALA A 95 4.20 -15.10 -11.33
N GLY A 96 5.13 -14.50 -10.57
CA GLY A 96 5.02 -13.14 -10.05
C GLY A 96 3.98 -13.06 -8.94
N ILE A 97 4.44 -13.08 -7.69
CA ILE A 97 3.57 -12.96 -6.53
C ILE A 97 3.57 -11.52 -6.08
N LYS A 98 2.37 -10.93 -6.09
CA LYS A 98 2.17 -9.58 -5.62
C LYS A 98 2.37 -9.53 -4.11
N LYS A 99 3.21 -8.61 -3.67
CA LYS A 99 3.38 -8.20 -2.29
C LYS A 99 3.07 -6.72 -2.19
N VAL A 100 2.17 -6.39 -1.29
CA VAL A 100 1.79 -5.01 -0.99
C VAL A 100 2.32 -4.65 0.40
N ARG A 101 3.01 -3.52 0.51
CA ARG A 101 3.46 -2.93 1.79
C ARG A 101 2.88 -1.53 1.92
N ASN A 102 2.28 -1.25 3.08
CA ASN A 102 1.59 0.00 3.36
C ASN A 102 2.34 0.80 4.42
N TYR A 103 2.55 2.09 4.19
CA TYR A 103 3.26 2.97 5.08
C TYR A 103 2.47 4.24 5.34
N PHE A 104 2.52 4.71 6.59
CA PHE A 104 2.07 6.05 6.95
C PHE A 104 3.28 6.89 7.35
N LEU A 105 3.31 8.12 6.85
CA LEU A 105 4.21 9.15 7.35
C LEU A 105 3.43 10.24 8.04
N ILE A 106 3.95 10.70 9.17
CA ILE A 106 3.27 11.70 10.00
C ILE A 106 4.30 12.76 10.39
N SER A 107 3.94 14.02 10.16
CA SER A 107 4.66 15.17 10.66
C SER A 107 3.68 16.15 11.28
N ASP A 108 3.93 16.57 12.51
CA ASP A 108 3.28 17.71 13.17
C ASP A 108 4.22 18.93 13.29
N ASP A 109 5.37 18.86 12.63
CA ASP A 109 6.27 20.00 12.49
C ASP A 109 5.80 20.89 11.34
N PRO A 110 5.50 22.18 11.57
CA PRO A 110 5.25 23.12 10.49
C PRO A 110 6.56 23.39 9.71
N PRO A 111 6.50 23.61 8.38
CA PRO A 111 7.69 23.91 7.59
C PRO A 111 8.34 25.21 8.06
N LYS A 112 9.61 25.15 8.45
CA LYS A 112 10.37 26.26 9.04
C LYS A 112 11.80 26.31 8.47
N LYS A 113 12.48 27.44 8.68
CA LYS A 113 13.91 27.59 8.32
C LYS A 113 14.85 26.93 9.33
N GLU A 114 14.42 26.86 10.59
CA GLU A 114 15.21 26.33 11.70
C GLU A 114 14.68 24.96 12.12
N PHE A 115 15.58 24.09 12.58
CA PHE A 115 15.24 22.78 13.09
C PHE A 115 14.39 22.89 14.37
N PRO A 116 13.29 22.12 14.48
CA PRO A 116 12.45 22.12 15.68
C PRO A 116 13.25 21.73 16.93
N LYS A 117 13.13 22.53 17.99
CA LYS A 117 13.79 22.26 19.29
C LYS A 117 13.04 21.23 20.13
N ASP A 118 11.72 21.17 19.94
CA ASP A 118 10.86 20.26 20.69
C ASP A 118 11.09 18.81 20.23
N PRO A 119 11.05 17.84 21.16
CA PRO A 119 11.15 16.43 20.81
C PRO A 119 9.98 16.02 19.92
N LEU A 120 10.24 15.04 19.04
CA LEU A 120 9.22 14.53 18.14
C LEU A 120 8.09 13.84 18.92
N ASN A 121 6.83 14.14 18.60
CA ASN A 121 5.69 13.62 19.34
C ASN A 121 5.29 12.21 18.88
N LEU A 122 6.14 11.23 19.17
CA LEU A 122 5.93 9.83 18.77
C LEU A 122 4.63 9.24 19.31
N GLN A 123 4.23 9.65 20.52
CA GLN A 123 3.00 9.16 21.13
C GLN A 123 1.77 9.63 20.34
N TYR A 124 1.77 10.89 19.89
CA TYR A 124 0.72 11.41 19.03
C TYR A 124 0.65 10.66 17.70
N HIS A 125 1.79 10.45 17.03
CA HIS A 125 1.84 9.73 15.75
C HIS A 125 1.32 8.30 15.89
N LYS A 126 1.74 7.59 16.95
CA LYS A 126 1.28 6.24 17.26
C LYS A 126 -0.22 6.19 17.60
N ASN A 127 -0.72 7.15 18.39
CA ASN A 127 -2.14 7.24 18.74
C ASN A 127 -3.01 7.47 17.51
N MET A 128 -2.56 8.33 16.58
CA MET A 128 -3.28 8.59 15.34
C MET A 128 -3.47 7.31 14.52
N LEU A 129 -2.43 6.50 14.33
CA LEU A 129 -2.53 5.22 13.62
C LEU A 129 -3.34 4.18 14.39
N GLY A 130 -3.11 4.05 15.70
CA GLY A 130 -3.84 3.12 16.55
C GLY A 130 -5.34 3.42 16.62
N SER A 131 -5.72 4.70 16.55
CA SER A 131 -7.13 5.12 16.52
C SER A 131 -7.88 4.63 15.28
N PHE A 132 -7.16 4.41 14.18
CA PHE A 132 -7.69 3.84 12.94
C PHE A 132 -7.76 2.31 12.97
N GLY A 133 -7.35 1.67 14.07
CA GLY A 133 -7.34 0.21 14.21
C GLY A 133 -6.16 -0.47 13.49
N LEU A 134 -5.19 0.31 13.01
CA LEU A 134 -4.02 -0.23 12.33
C LEU A 134 -3.01 -0.80 13.32
N ARG A 135 -2.52 -2.00 13.02
CA ARG A 135 -1.27 -2.50 13.61
C ARG A 135 -0.13 -1.84 12.87
N SER A 136 0.72 -1.12 13.60
CA SER A 136 1.85 -0.41 13.04
C SER A 136 3.16 -0.75 13.74
N ARG A 137 4.25 -0.70 12.97
CA ARG A 137 5.63 -0.75 13.45
C ARG A 137 6.37 0.47 12.90
N ARG A 138 7.16 1.12 13.73
CA ARG A 138 8.03 2.22 13.27
C ARG A 138 9.12 1.64 12.37
N VAL A 139 9.38 2.31 11.25
CA VAL A 139 10.42 1.91 10.29
C VAL A 139 11.74 2.53 10.76
N GLU A 140 12.80 1.72 10.81
CA GLU A 140 14.12 2.15 11.28
C GLU A 140 14.91 2.87 10.18
N ASP A 141 15.90 3.68 10.56
CA ASP A 141 16.69 4.50 9.61
C ASP A 141 17.24 3.73 8.40
N GLU A 142 17.79 2.53 8.63
CA GLU A 142 18.37 1.69 7.57
C GLU A 142 17.28 1.19 6.61
N GLU A 143 16.13 0.77 7.14
CA GLU A 143 14.96 0.33 6.36
C GLU A 143 14.33 1.50 5.58
N ILE A 144 14.31 2.72 6.16
CA ILE A 144 13.87 3.94 5.46
C ILE A 144 14.78 4.20 4.26
N ARG A 145 16.11 4.13 4.43
CA ARG A 145 17.07 4.34 3.33
C ARG A 145 16.89 3.32 2.22
N GLU A 146 16.77 2.05 2.57
CA GLU A 146 16.53 0.98 1.61
C GLU A 146 15.21 1.19 0.85
N LEU A 147 14.12 1.50 1.55
CA LEU A 147 12.81 1.74 0.93
C LEU A 147 12.86 2.91 -0.04
N LEU A 148 13.38 4.06 0.39
CA LEU A 148 13.50 5.25 -0.46
C LEU A 148 14.38 4.98 -1.68
N TYR A 149 15.49 4.27 -1.50
CA TYR A 149 16.35 3.86 -2.60
C TYR A 149 15.62 2.95 -3.59
N GLN A 150 14.86 1.97 -3.10
CA GLN A 150 14.07 1.07 -3.94
C GLN A 150 12.99 1.81 -4.73
N MET A 151 12.36 2.83 -4.13
CA MET A 151 11.36 3.66 -4.78
C MET A 151 11.99 4.59 -5.84
N ILE A 152 13.16 5.17 -5.56
CA ILE A 152 13.83 6.12 -6.45
C ILE A 152 14.57 5.41 -7.59
N SER A 153 15.32 4.35 -7.27
CA SER A 153 16.26 3.68 -8.19
C SER A 153 15.71 2.41 -8.82
N PHE A 154 14.53 1.95 -8.40
CA PHE A 154 13.93 0.67 -8.83
C PHE A 154 14.93 -0.51 -8.71
N ASP A 155 15.75 -0.51 -7.66
CA ASP A 155 16.80 -1.51 -7.38
C ASP A 155 16.85 -1.80 -5.89
N ASN A 156 17.38 -2.96 -5.53
CA ASN A 156 17.50 -3.40 -4.14
C ASN A 156 18.95 -3.36 -3.64
N ARG A 157 19.91 -2.92 -4.48
CA ARG A 157 21.34 -2.91 -4.16
C ARG A 157 21.84 -1.52 -3.76
N LEU A 158 21.34 -1.03 -2.61
CA LEU A 158 21.82 0.21 -2.01
C LEU A 158 23.32 0.09 -1.68
N LYS A 159 24.11 1.09 -2.07
CA LYS A 159 25.54 1.19 -1.72
C LYS A 159 25.79 2.45 -0.91
N ILE A 160 26.34 2.31 0.29
CA ILE A 160 26.61 3.46 1.15
C ILE A 160 28.12 3.70 1.19
N HIS A 161 28.53 4.95 0.98
CA HIS A 161 29.89 5.40 1.19
C HIS A 161 29.88 6.56 2.21
N PRO A 162 30.83 6.64 3.16
CA PRO A 162 30.85 7.70 4.19
C PRO A 162 30.81 9.13 3.62
N ASP A 163 31.46 9.34 2.48
CA ASP A 163 31.55 10.67 1.85
C ASP A 163 30.30 11.05 1.02
N MET A 164 29.35 10.14 0.84
CA MET A 164 28.11 10.44 0.09
C MET A 164 27.11 11.14 1.00
N THR A 165 26.57 12.25 0.52
CA THR A 165 25.37 12.87 1.09
C THR A 165 24.18 11.91 1.02
N VAL A 166 23.16 12.12 1.86
CA VAL A 166 21.93 11.28 1.84
C VAL A 166 21.29 11.25 0.44
N ARG A 167 21.34 12.35 -0.30
CA ARG A 167 20.77 12.41 -1.65
C ARG A 167 21.60 11.62 -2.68
N GLU A 168 22.91 11.64 -2.57
CA GLU A 168 23.80 10.80 -3.39
C GLU A 168 23.64 9.31 -3.07
N GLN A 169 23.41 8.97 -1.80
CA GLN A 169 23.10 7.61 -1.40
C GLN A 169 21.76 7.14 -2.01
N LEU A 170 20.75 8.00 -2.10
CA LEU A 170 19.43 7.64 -2.62
C LEU A 170 19.34 7.67 -4.16
N ILE A 171 20.07 8.58 -4.82
CA ILE A 171 20.09 8.75 -6.29
C ILE A 171 21.42 8.24 -6.84
N GLN A 172 21.53 6.92 -7.04
CA GLN A 172 22.76 6.28 -7.54
C GLN A 172 22.73 5.94 -9.03
N LYS A 173 21.55 6.01 -9.65
CA LYS A 173 21.36 5.76 -11.08
C LYS A 173 21.21 7.08 -11.81
N GLN A 174 21.73 7.12 -13.03
CA GLN A 174 21.51 8.26 -13.92
C GLN A 174 20.01 8.37 -14.21
N CYS A 175 19.46 9.56 -14.10
CA CYS A 175 18.10 9.82 -14.54
C CYS A 175 18.06 10.78 -15.73
N SER A 176 17.04 10.62 -16.55
CA SER A 176 16.76 11.50 -17.68
C SER A 176 15.26 11.71 -17.79
N ALA A 177 14.84 12.96 -17.99
CA ALA A 177 13.45 13.32 -18.18
C ALA A 177 13.17 13.58 -19.66
N GLY A 178 12.10 12.97 -20.17
CA GLY A 178 11.48 13.32 -21.45
C GLY A 178 10.04 13.77 -21.23
N PRO A 179 9.35 14.26 -22.28
CA PRO A 179 7.94 14.63 -22.18
C PRO A 179 7.05 13.42 -21.88
N GLU A 180 7.35 12.25 -22.45
CA GLU A 180 6.47 11.07 -22.33
C GLU A 180 6.80 10.16 -21.14
N PHE A 181 7.99 10.31 -20.54
CA PHE A 181 8.40 9.48 -19.41
C PHE A 181 9.56 10.10 -18.64
N PHE A 182 9.71 9.65 -17.39
CA PHE A 182 10.95 9.79 -16.63
C PHE A 182 11.69 8.46 -16.65
N LYS A 183 13.02 8.48 -16.82
CA LYS A 183 13.84 7.27 -16.88
C LYS A 183 14.89 7.31 -15.78
N VAL A 184 15.03 6.19 -15.06
CA VAL A 184 16.05 5.97 -14.03
C VAL A 184 16.85 4.71 -14.39
N GLY A 185 18.12 4.89 -14.77
CA GLY A 185 18.95 3.82 -15.31
C GLY A 185 18.35 3.23 -16.59
N ASP A 186 17.96 1.96 -16.55
CA ASP A 186 17.32 1.22 -17.65
C ASP A 186 15.78 1.16 -17.55
N THR A 187 15.21 1.81 -16.54
CA THR A 187 13.78 1.68 -16.20
C THR A 187 13.04 2.97 -16.53
N TYR A 188 11.98 2.84 -17.32
CA TYR A 188 11.06 3.92 -17.66
C TYR A 188 9.94 3.97 -16.62
N CYS A 189 9.49 5.16 -16.26
CA CYS A 189 8.38 5.35 -15.35
C CYS A 189 7.49 6.52 -15.77
N LYS A 190 6.22 6.39 -15.41
CA LYS A 190 5.19 7.41 -15.59
C LYS A 190 4.56 7.70 -14.24
N VAL A 191 4.22 8.98 -14.06
CA VAL A 191 3.51 9.47 -12.89
C VAL A 191 2.13 9.87 -13.34
N LEU A 192 1.11 9.29 -12.71
CA LEU A 192 -0.28 9.68 -12.89
C LEU A 192 -0.71 10.42 -11.63
N SER A 193 -1.21 11.63 -11.79
CA SER A 193 -1.65 12.47 -10.67
C SER A 193 -3.17 12.60 -10.66
N LEU A 194 -3.76 12.69 -9.47
CA LEU A 194 -5.19 12.93 -9.32
C LEU A 194 -5.56 14.32 -9.86
N LYS A 195 -6.29 14.35 -10.97
CA LYS A 195 -6.79 15.56 -11.62
C LYS A 195 -8.16 15.98 -11.12
N HIS A 196 -9.07 15.02 -10.95
CA HIS A 196 -10.40 15.27 -10.41
C HIS A 196 -10.77 14.20 -9.40
N LEU A 197 -11.30 14.65 -8.26
CA LEU A 197 -11.91 13.79 -7.28
C LEU A 197 -13.20 13.16 -7.84
N PRO A 198 -13.56 11.97 -7.35
CA PRO A 198 -14.89 11.42 -7.60
C PRO A 198 -15.96 12.29 -6.93
N ASP A 199 -17.18 12.25 -7.47
CA ASP A 199 -18.33 12.99 -6.92
C ASP A 199 -18.66 12.58 -5.48
N ALA A 200 -18.36 11.32 -5.13
CA ALA A 200 -18.45 10.80 -3.78
C ALA A 200 -17.27 9.87 -3.50
N THR A 201 -16.73 9.95 -2.29
CA THR A 201 -15.73 9.00 -1.79
C THR A 201 -16.42 7.94 -0.93
N ARG A 202 -15.85 6.73 -0.91
CA ARG A 202 -16.29 5.63 -0.05
C ARG A 202 -15.10 4.90 0.53
N PRO A 203 -15.22 4.32 1.73
CA PRO A 203 -14.12 3.59 2.35
C PRO A 203 -13.53 2.54 1.43
N PHE A 204 -12.19 2.50 1.39
CA PHE A 204 -11.41 1.52 0.63
C PHE A 204 -11.65 1.51 -0.89
N MET A 205 -12.18 2.60 -1.48
CA MET A 205 -12.51 2.63 -2.90
C MET A 205 -11.31 2.32 -3.80
N LEU A 206 -10.13 2.82 -3.44
CA LEU A 206 -8.91 2.54 -4.19
C LEU A 206 -8.40 1.10 -3.99
N SER A 207 -8.71 0.43 -2.86
CA SER A 207 -8.26 -0.95 -2.64
C SER A 207 -8.82 -1.85 -3.74
N TYR A 208 -10.14 -1.80 -3.96
CA TYR A 208 -10.81 -2.62 -4.97
C TYR A 208 -10.25 -2.45 -6.38
N LEU A 209 -9.79 -1.24 -6.74
CA LEU A 209 -9.17 -0.98 -8.03
C LEU A 209 -7.75 -1.57 -8.05
N LEU A 210 -6.95 -1.23 -7.05
CA LEU A 210 -5.53 -1.55 -7.03
C LEU A 210 -5.25 -3.04 -6.77
N ASP A 211 -6.17 -3.77 -6.16
CA ASP A 211 -6.01 -5.19 -5.82
C ASP A 211 -5.79 -6.07 -7.05
N TYR A 212 -6.46 -5.75 -8.17
CA TYR A 212 -6.36 -6.54 -9.40
C TYR A 212 -5.16 -6.18 -10.28
N LEU A 213 -4.42 -5.13 -9.95
CA LEU A 213 -3.22 -4.77 -10.70
C LEU A 213 -2.13 -5.79 -10.46
N LEU A 214 -1.72 -6.49 -11.52
CA LEU A 214 -0.67 -7.50 -11.52
C LEU A 214 0.62 -6.93 -12.09
N TYR A 215 1.04 -5.79 -11.57
CA TYR A 215 2.32 -5.16 -11.85
C TYR A 215 2.79 -4.29 -10.68
N ASP A 216 4.04 -3.89 -10.79
CA ASP A 216 4.75 -3.01 -9.87
C ASP A 216 4.17 -1.58 -9.92
N TYR A 217 3.84 -1.02 -8.76
CA TYR A 217 3.40 0.37 -8.66
C TYR A 217 3.67 0.96 -7.26
N ILE A 218 3.64 2.29 -7.18
CA ILE A 218 3.63 3.04 -5.92
C ILE A 218 2.42 3.95 -5.95
N LEU A 219 1.51 3.82 -4.99
CA LEU A 219 0.51 4.85 -4.70
C LEU A 219 1.03 5.74 -3.58
N SER A 220 0.85 7.04 -3.75
CA SER A 220 1.14 8.07 -2.75
C SER A 220 -0.11 8.91 -2.55
N VAL A 221 -0.61 9.03 -1.33
CA VAL A 221 -1.74 9.90 -0.97
C VAL A 221 -1.31 10.75 0.21
N SER A 222 -1.62 12.04 0.22
CA SER A 222 -1.27 12.92 1.34
C SER A 222 -2.45 13.80 1.73
N LEU A 223 -2.48 14.19 2.99
CA LEU A 223 -3.38 15.19 3.55
C LEU A 223 -2.58 16.15 4.43
N ASN A 224 -2.59 17.42 4.07
CA ASN A 224 -2.07 18.51 4.89
C ASN A 224 -3.24 19.25 5.55
N ILE A 225 -3.35 19.17 6.88
CA ILE A 225 -4.45 19.78 7.64
C ILE A 225 -4.21 21.28 7.77
N LEU A 226 -5.17 22.07 7.26
CA LEU A 226 -5.10 23.52 7.28
C LEU A 226 -5.47 24.10 8.67
N PRO A 227 -5.12 25.37 8.94
CA PRO A 227 -5.61 26.08 10.12
C PRO A 227 -7.14 26.31 10.01
N GLN A 228 -7.96 25.61 10.80
CA GLN A 228 -9.41 25.55 10.59
C GLN A 228 -10.08 26.91 10.79
N GLY A 229 -9.60 27.72 11.74
CA GLY A 229 -10.13 29.07 11.97
C GLY A 229 -9.99 29.99 10.75
N LYS A 230 -8.87 29.90 10.02
CA LYS A 230 -8.68 30.68 8.78
C LYS A 230 -9.61 30.18 7.68
N GLU A 231 -9.81 28.87 7.62
CA GLU A 231 -10.71 28.28 6.64
C GLU A 231 -12.17 28.63 6.88
N PHE A 232 -12.60 28.68 8.14
CA PHE A 232 -13.95 29.11 8.51
C PHE A 232 -14.23 30.55 8.07
N VAL A 233 -13.30 31.48 8.37
CA VAL A 233 -13.40 32.89 7.92
C VAL A 233 -13.43 32.99 6.39
N SER A 234 -12.64 32.17 5.69
CA SER A 234 -12.69 32.14 4.22
C SER A 234 -14.01 31.62 3.67
N LEU A 235 -14.67 30.68 4.34
CA LEU A 235 -15.97 30.15 3.94
C LEU A 235 -17.08 31.18 4.19
N GLU A 236 -17.09 31.84 5.35
CA GLU A 236 -18.04 32.93 5.63
C GLU A 236 -17.94 34.05 4.58
N ALA A 237 -16.72 34.43 4.19
CA ALA A 237 -16.51 35.45 3.17
C ALA A 237 -17.06 35.02 1.80
N LYS A 238 -16.88 33.73 1.43
CA LYS A 238 -17.43 33.16 0.18
C LYS A 238 -18.95 33.10 0.21
N GLU A 239 -19.52 32.68 1.32
CA GLU A 239 -20.98 32.64 1.51
C GLU A 239 -21.59 34.03 1.35
N ARG A 240 -21.04 35.04 2.04
CA ARG A 240 -21.49 36.44 1.90
C ARG A 240 -21.38 36.95 0.47
N PHE A 241 -20.31 36.57 -0.24
CA PHE A 241 -20.16 36.91 -1.66
C PHE A 241 -21.23 36.25 -2.53
N PHE A 242 -21.57 34.98 -2.29
CA PHE A 242 -22.63 34.29 -3.01
C PHE A 242 -24.02 34.87 -2.70
N ILE A 243 -24.29 35.25 -1.45
CA ILE A 243 -25.54 35.92 -1.07
C ILE A 243 -25.66 37.30 -1.75
N ALA A 244 -24.55 38.05 -1.83
CA ALA A 244 -24.51 39.35 -2.49
C ALA A 244 -24.61 39.25 -4.04
N THR A 245 -24.36 38.07 -4.61
CA THR A 245 -24.41 37.83 -6.05
C THR A 245 -25.80 37.34 -6.45
N SER A 246 -26.52 38.09 -7.28
CA SER A 246 -27.84 37.71 -7.76
C SER A 246 -27.79 36.54 -8.76
N GLY A 247 -28.45 35.42 -8.46
CA GLY A 247 -28.63 34.32 -9.40
C GLY A 247 -28.94 32.99 -8.71
N ARG A 248 -29.65 32.08 -9.41
CA ARG A 248 -30.00 30.76 -8.86
C ARG A 248 -28.78 29.92 -8.47
N GLY A 249 -27.69 30.01 -9.25
CA GLY A 249 -26.44 29.31 -8.94
C GLY A 249 -25.74 29.86 -7.70
N ALA A 250 -25.78 31.18 -7.49
CA ALA A 250 -25.19 31.82 -6.32
C ALA A 250 -25.95 31.45 -5.04
N ALA A 251 -27.29 31.43 -5.08
CA ALA A 251 -28.11 30.97 -3.95
C ALA A 251 -27.83 29.50 -3.57
N LYS A 252 -27.64 28.62 -4.57
CA LYS A 252 -27.26 27.21 -4.33
C LYS A 252 -25.88 27.12 -3.65
N ASN A 253 -24.89 27.84 -4.17
CA ASN A 253 -23.53 27.82 -3.62
C ASN A 253 -23.45 28.40 -2.20
N ALA A 254 -24.25 29.44 -1.90
CA ALA A 254 -24.38 29.98 -0.55
C ALA A 254 -24.89 28.90 0.41
N ARG A 255 -25.97 28.21 0.03
CA ARG A 255 -26.54 27.11 0.83
C ARG A 255 -25.56 25.95 1.03
N GLU A 256 -24.87 25.51 -0.02
CA GLU A 256 -23.84 24.46 0.10
C GLU A 256 -22.69 24.88 1.01
N THR A 257 -22.33 26.18 1.01
CA THR A 257 -21.30 26.72 1.89
C THR A 257 -21.76 26.74 3.35
N ASP A 258 -23.00 27.14 3.61
CA ASP A 258 -23.61 27.12 4.95
C ASP A 258 -23.74 25.70 5.51
N GLU A 259 -24.20 24.75 4.67
CA GLU A 259 -24.26 23.32 5.02
C GLU A 259 -22.86 22.76 5.37
N LEU A 260 -21.83 23.16 4.61
CA LEU A 260 -20.44 22.78 4.90
C LEU A 260 -19.93 23.39 6.22
N MET A 261 -20.23 24.66 6.49
CA MET A 261 -19.83 25.31 7.74
C MET A 261 -20.53 24.68 8.95
N THR A 262 -21.82 24.40 8.83
CA THR A 262 -22.60 23.66 9.84
C THR A 262 -21.99 22.29 10.09
N LEU A 263 -21.67 21.55 9.03
CA LEU A 263 -20.99 20.26 9.13
C LEU A 263 -19.66 20.40 9.86
N LEU A 264 -18.83 21.40 9.57
CA LEU A 264 -17.54 21.60 10.24
C LEU A 264 -17.68 22.01 11.71
N ALA A 265 -18.77 22.68 12.07
CA ALA A 265 -19.06 23.06 13.45
C ALA A 265 -19.59 21.87 14.27
N GLU A 266 -20.44 21.04 13.67
CA GLU A 266 -21.08 19.89 14.33
C GLU A 266 -20.20 18.63 14.32
N SER A 267 -19.45 18.42 13.24
CA SER A 267 -18.53 17.31 13.08
C SER A 267 -17.10 17.70 13.45
N ARG A 268 -16.29 16.72 13.86
CA ARG A 268 -14.85 16.93 14.06
C ARG A 268 -14.05 16.84 12.76
N HIS A 269 -14.70 17.05 11.61
CA HIS A 269 -14.02 17.01 10.31
C HIS A 269 -13.08 18.21 10.17
N LYS A 270 -12.03 18.01 9.37
CA LYS A 270 -11.04 19.05 9.11
C LYS A 270 -10.90 19.28 7.63
N ILE A 271 -10.71 20.53 7.24
CA ILE A 271 -10.31 20.89 5.88
C ILE A 271 -8.80 20.70 5.73
N GLY A 272 -8.40 20.04 4.65
CA GLY A 272 -7.00 19.91 4.27
C GLY A 272 -6.79 19.95 2.76
N TYR A 273 -5.53 20.03 2.36
CA TYR A 273 -5.13 19.78 0.97
C TYR A 273 -4.73 18.32 0.82
N MET A 274 -5.38 17.64 -0.12
CA MET A 274 -5.08 16.27 -0.49
C MET A 274 -4.44 16.19 -1.87
N SER A 275 -3.41 15.38 -1.98
CA SER A 275 -2.79 15.01 -3.26
C SER A 275 -2.69 13.50 -3.35
N ALA A 276 -2.96 12.94 -4.53
CA ALA A 276 -2.78 11.52 -4.78
C ALA A 276 -2.06 11.31 -6.11
N LYS A 277 -1.14 10.36 -6.15
CA LYS A 277 -0.32 10.02 -7.31
C LYS A 277 -0.03 8.55 -7.37
N ILE A 278 0.09 8.01 -8.58
CA ILE A 278 0.49 6.63 -8.82
C ILE A 278 1.69 6.63 -9.77
N ILE A 279 2.75 5.95 -9.37
CA ILE A 279 3.92 5.71 -10.19
C ILE A 279 3.85 4.26 -10.69
N VAL A 280 3.96 4.09 -12.00
CA VAL A 280 4.16 2.79 -12.66
C VAL A 280 5.49 2.81 -13.40
N TRP A 281 6.17 1.66 -13.46
CA TRP A 281 7.46 1.56 -14.12
C TRP A 281 7.63 0.23 -14.85
N ASN A 282 8.42 0.28 -15.93
CA ASN A 282 8.78 -0.90 -16.72
C ASN A 282 10.10 -0.66 -17.46
N ARG A 283 10.83 -1.73 -17.78
CA ARG A 283 12.01 -1.65 -18.67
C ARG A 283 11.61 -1.62 -20.14
N ASP A 284 10.44 -2.16 -20.49
CA ASP A 284 9.87 -2.05 -21.83
C ASP A 284 8.88 -0.88 -21.87
N LEU A 285 9.21 0.14 -22.66
CA LEU A 285 8.39 1.32 -22.85
C LEU A 285 6.97 0.97 -23.37
N LYS A 286 6.83 -0.02 -24.24
CA LYS A 286 5.49 -0.42 -24.75
C LYS A 286 4.62 -1.01 -23.64
N GLN A 287 5.22 -1.71 -22.69
CA GLN A 287 4.49 -2.26 -21.55
C GLN A 287 4.15 -1.16 -20.54
N LEU A 288 5.04 -0.20 -20.33
CA LEU A 288 4.77 0.98 -19.51
C LEU A 288 3.54 1.74 -20.01
N GLU A 289 3.46 2.01 -21.32
CA GLU A 289 2.31 2.67 -21.95
C GLU A 289 1.00 1.91 -21.69
N ARG A 290 1.02 0.59 -21.88
CA ARG A 290 -0.17 -0.25 -21.62
C ARG A 290 -0.62 -0.18 -20.17
N GLN A 291 0.33 -0.24 -19.23
CA GLN A 291 0.05 -0.15 -17.79
C GLN A 291 -0.55 1.20 -17.43
N ALA A 292 -0.01 2.31 -17.95
CA ALA A 292 -0.54 3.65 -17.70
C ALA A 292 -1.97 3.83 -18.26
N ILE A 293 -2.23 3.33 -19.47
CA ILE A 293 -3.57 3.36 -20.08
C ILE A 293 -4.57 2.50 -19.29
N GLU A 294 -4.18 1.28 -18.92
CA GLU A 294 -4.99 0.37 -18.10
C GLU A 294 -5.37 1.03 -16.77
N LEU A 295 -4.39 1.58 -16.07
CA LEU A 295 -4.58 2.28 -14.80
C LEU A 295 -5.53 3.48 -14.94
N THR A 296 -5.32 4.31 -15.97
CA THR A 296 -6.17 5.47 -16.24
C THR A 296 -7.62 5.05 -16.48
N ASN A 297 -7.84 3.99 -17.28
CA ASN A 297 -9.18 3.49 -17.58
C ASN A 297 -9.85 2.87 -16.35
N LEU A 298 -9.07 2.13 -15.54
CA LEU A 298 -9.56 1.55 -14.29
C LEU A 298 -10.05 2.63 -13.32
N MET A 299 -9.29 3.70 -13.14
CA MET A 299 -9.64 4.80 -12.25
C MET A 299 -10.89 5.55 -12.72
N LYS A 300 -11.03 5.76 -14.04
CA LYS A 300 -12.21 6.39 -14.65
C LYS A 300 -13.52 5.64 -14.36
N ASN A 301 -13.47 4.32 -14.19
CA ASN A 301 -14.67 3.52 -13.88
C ASN A 301 -15.30 3.88 -12.53
N GLU A 302 -14.54 4.47 -11.61
CA GLU A 302 -15.01 4.95 -10.30
C GLU A 302 -15.14 6.49 -10.26
N ASN A 303 -15.22 7.14 -11.43
CA ASN A 303 -15.20 8.61 -11.58
C ASN A 303 -13.98 9.27 -10.92
N CYS A 304 -12.90 8.53 -10.69
CA CYS A 304 -11.66 9.04 -10.14
C CYS A 304 -10.69 9.31 -11.29
N PHE A 305 -10.35 10.57 -11.56
CA PHE A 305 -9.59 10.91 -12.76
C PHE A 305 -8.13 11.12 -12.42
N PHE A 306 -7.32 10.07 -12.57
CA PHE A 306 -5.87 10.18 -12.64
C PHE A 306 -5.44 10.51 -14.07
N GLU A 307 -4.56 11.50 -14.21
CA GLU A 307 -4.02 11.93 -15.50
C GLU A 307 -2.51 11.73 -15.49
N GLU A 308 -2.00 11.15 -16.58
CA GLU A 308 -0.57 11.05 -16.84
C GLU A 308 0.04 12.44 -17.00
N GLU A 309 1.12 12.71 -16.28
CA GLU A 309 1.89 13.95 -16.49
C GLU A 309 2.63 13.90 -17.84
N THR A 310 2.80 15.01 -18.55
CA THR A 310 3.49 15.03 -19.88
C THR A 310 4.62 16.06 -19.96
N TRP A 311 4.74 16.90 -18.93
CA TRP A 311 5.80 17.88 -18.76
C TRP A 311 6.08 18.02 -17.26
N GLY A 312 7.18 17.42 -16.79
CA GLY A 312 7.53 17.41 -15.36
C GLY A 312 7.33 16.05 -14.67
N HIS A 313 7.44 14.94 -15.39
CA HIS A 313 7.45 13.61 -14.77
C HIS A 313 8.52 13.49 -13.69
N ASP A 314 9.71 14.03 -13.91
CA ASP A 314 10.80 14.07 -12.92
C ASP A 314 10.38 14.85 -11.67
N LEU A 315 9.81 16.05 -11.85
CA LEU A 315 9.31 16.87 -10.74
C LEU A 315 8.23 16.14 -9.94
N GLU A 316 7.21 15.64 -10.61
CA GLU A 316 6.10 14.96 -9.95
C GLU A 316 6.50 13.60 -9.39
N PHE A 317 7.49 12.92 -9.98
CA PHE A 317 8.10 11.71 -9.44
C PHE A 317 8.78 11.99 -8.10
N PHE A 318 9.68 12.98 -8.02
CA PHE A 318 10.35 13.31 -6.76
C PHE A 318 9.37 13.82 -5.70
N LYS A 319 8.33 14.55 -6.10
CA LYS A 319 7.24 14.94 -5.20
C LYS A 319 6.32 13.79 -4.79
N SER A 320 6.41 12.62 -5.45
CA SER A 320 5.72 11.39 -5.04
C SER A 320 6.55 10.54 -4.08
N ILE A 321 7.79 10.93 -3.78
CA ILE A 321 8.61 10.23 -2.81
C ILE A 321 8.17 10.64 -1.40
N PRO A 322 8.26 9.75 -0.40
CA PRO A 322 7.89 10.06 0.97
C PRO A 322 8.50 11.36 1.51
N SER A 323 7.71 12.08 2.32
CA SER A 323 7.94 13.41 2.92
C SER A 323 7.81 14.63 2.00
N GLN A 324 7.34 14.46 0.77
CA GLN A 324 7.36 15.51 -0.26
C GLN A 324 6.03 15.74 -0.98
N MET A 325 4.98 15.00 -0.63
CA MET A 325 3.70 15.08 -1.35
C MET A 325 3.02 16.44 -1.14
N SER A 326 3.31 17.14 -0.04
CA SER A 326 2.87 18.51 0.21
C SER A 326 3.35 19.53 -0.82
N TYR A 327 4.33 19.18 -1.67
CA TYR A 327 4.83 20.03 -2.76
C TYR A 327 4.21 19.69 -4.14
N SER A 328 3.24 18.76 -4.19
CA SER A 328 2.50 18.41 -5.41
C SER A 328 1.83 19.64 -6.03
N GLU A 329 1.87 19.77 -7.37
CA GLU A 329 1.14 20.86 -8.08
C GLU A 329 -0.38 20.65 -8.01
N ARG A 330 -0.83 19.39 -8.05
CA ARG A 330 -2.25 19.04 -8.00
C ARG A 330 -2.64 18.77 -6.55
N GLN A 331 -3.23 19.77 -5.92
CA GLN A 331 -3.80 19.68 -4.58
C GLN A 331 -5.30 19.95 -4.62
N HIS A 332 -6.04 19.12 -3.92
CA HIS A 332 -7.49 19.22 -3.81
C HIS A 332 -7.85 19.61 -2.39
N ARG A 333 -8.66 20.65 -2.25
CA ARG A 333 -9.18 21.02 -0.93
C ARG A 333 -10.33 20.06 -0.59
N VAL A 334 -10.16 19.27 0.47
CA VAL A 334 -11.08 18.21 0.87
C VAL A 334 -11.37 18.24 2.36
N LEU A 335 -12.40 17.49 2.76
CA LEU A 335 -12.58 17.12 4.15
C LEU A 335 -11.73 15.90 4.49
N SER A 336 -11.33 15.80 5.74
CA SER A 336 -10.53 14.69 6.25
C SER A 336 -11.12 13.29 6.00
N PRO A 337 -12.46 13.04 5.97
CA PRO A 337 -13.01 11.74 5.57
C PRO A 337 -12.65 11.34 4.13
N ASN A 338 -12.59 12.30 3.20
CA ASN A 338 -12.26 12.01 1.81
C ASN A 338 -10.84 11.42 1.67
N PHE A 339 -9.91 11.86 2.52
CA PHE A 339 -8.56 11.29 2.57
C PHE A 339 -8.58 9.84 3.04
N ILE A 340 -9.29 9.53 4.14
CA ILE A 340 -9.36 8.16 4.64
C ILE A 340 -9.97 7.22 3.60
N ASP A 341 -11.04 7.65 2.93
CA ASP A 341 -11.70 6.87 1.88
C ASP A 341 -10.77 6.54 0.70
N MET A 342 -9.86 7.46 0.39
CA MET A 342 -8.87 7.34 -0.68
C MET A 342 -7.63 6.55 -0.29
N ILE A 343 -7.49 6.10 0.96
CA ILE A 343 -6.37 5.26 1.39
C ILE A 343 -6.74 3.78 1.20
N PRO A 344 -6.01 3.01 0.35
CA PRO A 344 -6.22 1.58 0.20
C PRO A 344 -5.57 0.77 1.34
N ALA A 345 -5.97 1.04 2.58
CA ALA A 345 -5.43 0.34 3.75
C ALA A 345 -6.04 -1.04 3.97
N ALA A 346 -6.86 -1.59 3.06
CA ALA A 346 -7.40 -2.94 3.22
C ALA A 346 -6.28 -3.99 3.16
N GLY A 347 -6.35 -5.00 4.02
CA GLY A 347 -5.45 -6.14 4.06
C GLY A 347 -6.16 -7.42 3.63
N HIS A 348 -5.51 -8.22 2.78
CA HIS A 348 -5.98 -9.55 2.42
C HIS A 348 -5.54 -10.61 3.41
N GLY A 349 -6.43 -11.58 3.66
CA GLY A 349 -6.09 -12.75 4.47
C GLY A 349 -5.09 -13.67 3.77
N HIS A 350 -3.87 -13.77 4.30
CA HIS A 350 -2.85 -14.73 3.84
C HIS A 350 -2.92 -16.11 4.54
N ALA A 351 -3.91 -16.30 5.41
CA ALA A 351 -4.15 -17.52 6.19
C ALA A 351 -2.89 -18.08 6.89
N ASP A 352 -2.43 -19.28 6.53
CA ASP A 352 -1.25 -19.92 7.13
C ASP A 352 0.01 -19.77 6.27
N ALA A 353 0.14 -18.72 5.44
CA ALA A 353 1.33 -18.52 4.60
C ALA A 353 2.65 -18.54 5.40
N TYR A 354 2.60 -18.19 6.69
CA TYR A 354 3.72 -18.22 7.63
C TYR A 354 3.73 -19.46 8.54
N GLY A 355 2.95 -20.49 8.21
CA GLY A 355 2.91 -21.77 8.91
C GLY A 355 4.19 -22.59 8.70
N LYS A 356 4.28 -23.74 9.39
CA LYS A 356 5.46 -24.61 9.27
C LYS A 356 5.48 -25.34 7.93
N HIS A 357 4.31 -25.84 7.51
CA HIS A 357 4.15 -26.65 6.31
C HIS A 357 2.92 -26.20 5.49
N PRO A 358 2.92 -24.95 4.99
CA PRO A 358 1.82 -24.45 4.20
C PRO A 358 1.87 -24.96 2.76
N LEU A 359 0.72 -25.39 2.27
CA LEU A 359 0.46 -25.43 0.84
C LEU A 359 0.32 -23.99 0.34
N PHE A 360 1.37 -23.50 -0.33
CA PHE A 360 1.38 -22.19 -0.97
C PHE A 360 0.47 -22.18 -2.21
N LEU A 361 -0.42 -21.19 -2.26
CA LEU A 361 -1.41 -20.92 -3.30
C LEU A 361 -1.36 -19.45 -3.69
N ARG A 362 -1.88 -19.11 -4.86
CA ARG A 362 -2.03 -17.72 -5.32
C ARG A 362 -3.50 -17.35 -5.24
N ASN A 363 -3.82 -16.22 -4.58
CA ASN A 363 -5.18 -15.71 -4.53
C ASN A 363 -5.55 -14.98 -5.83
N ARG A 364 -6.80 -14.53 -5.97
CA ARG A 364 -7.28 -13.81 -7.17
C ARG A 364 -6.59 -12.46 -7.40
N PHE A 365 -6.02 -11.87 -6.35
CA PHE A 365 -5.29 -10.60 -6.36
C PHE A 365 -3.81 -10.78 -6.71
N GLY A 366 -3.40 -12.03 -6.94
CA GLY A 366 -2.04 -12.39 -7.29
C GLY A 366 -1.08 -12.50 -6.11
N GLU A 367 -1.56 -12.38 -4.88
CA GLU A 367 -0.77 -12.49 -3.66
C GLU A 367 -0.72 -13.93 -3.14
N ILE A 368 0.14 -14.16 -2.15
CA ILE A 368 0.28 -15.48 -1.54
C ILE A 368 -0.87 -15.80 -0.59
N TYR A 369 -1.33 -17.04 -0.65
CA TYR A 369 -2.24 -17.64 0.32
C TYR A 369 -1.65 -18.96 0.80
N GLY A 370 -1.62 -19.20 2.11
CA GLY A 370 -1.12 -20.46 2.67
C GLY A 370 -2.22 -21.26 3.33
N PHE A 371 -2.25 -22.56 3.07
CA PHE A 371 -3.09 -23.50 3.80
C PHE A 371 -2.22 -24.52 4.53
N ASP A 372 -2.27 -24.55 5.86
CA ASP A 372 -1.56 -25.52 6.68
C ASP A 372 -2.53 -26.36 7.52
N ALA A 373 -2.75 -27.61 7.13
CA ALA A 373 -3.62 -28.55 7.83
C ALA A 373 -3.22 -28.80 9.30
N GLY A 374 -1.92 -28.66 9.62
CA GLY A 374 -1.40 -28.81 10.96
C GLY A 374 -1.51 -27.56 11.83
N SER A 375 -1.96 -26.43 11.26
CA SER A 375 -2.00 -25.13 11.94
C SER A 375 -2.74 -25.21 13.28
N THR A 376 -2.10 -24.71 14.32
CA THR A 376 -2.67 -24.58 15.68
C THR A 376 -3.74 -23.50 15.78
N LYS A 377 -3.88 -22.65 14.74
CA LYS A 377 -4.92 -21.61 14.67
C LYS A 377 -6.32 -22.18 14.43
N ARG A 378 -6.44 -23.44 14.02
CA ARG A 378 -7.71 -24.09 13.73
C ARG A 378 -8.20 -24.89 14.94
N ASN A 379 -9.42 -24.59 15.39
CA ASN A 379 -10.10 -25.37 16.43
C ASN A 379 -10.54 -26.76 15.93
N ASN A 380 -10.88 -26.87 14.64
CA ASN A 380 -11.27 -28.10 13.98
C ASN A 380 -10.45 -28.29 12.70
N LYS A 381 -9.97 -29.52 12.47
CA LYS A 381 -9.13 -29.89 11.32
C LYS A 381 -9.91 -30.66 10.23
N ASN A 382 -11.21 -30.85 10.41
CA ASN A 382 -12.08 -31.46 9.41
C ASN A 382 -12.34 -30.48 8.24
N GLY A 383 -12.47 -31.02 7.03
CA GLY A 383 -12.80 -30.25 5.84
C GLY A 383 -13.54 -31.09 4.81
N SER A 384 -14.32 -30.42 3.96
CA SER A 384 -15.06 -31.07 2.87
C SER A 384 -14.62 -30.45 1.54
N ILE A 385 -14.33 -31.29 0.55
CA ILE A 385 -13.91 -30.87 -0.79
C ILE A 385 -14.93 -31.40 -1.80
N PHE A 386 -15.61 -30.48 -2.48
CA PHE A 386 -16.60 -30.79 -3.51
C PHE A 386 -16.15 -30.29 -4.87
N GLY A 387 -16.61 -30.94 -5.94
CA GLY A 387 -16.29 -30.55 -7.30
C GLY A 387 -16.66 -31.64 -8.32
N CYS A 388 -16.91 -31.25 -9.56
CA CYS A 388 -17.25 -32.19 -10.64
C CYS A 388 -16.03 -33.02 -11.08
N SER A 389 -16.23 -34.06 -11.90
CA SER A 389 -15.11 -34.73 -12.57
C SER A 389 -14.32 -33.72 -13.41
N GLY A 390 -12.99 -33.82 -13.44
CA GLY A 390 -12.11 -32.88 -14.15
C GLY A 390 -11.84 -31.54 -13.46
N SER A 391 -12.52 -31.20 -12.36
CA SER A 391 -12.31 -29.92 -11.63
C SER A 391 -11.00 -29.83 -10.83
N GLY A 392 -10.18 -30.87 -10.84
CA GLY A 392 -8.89 -30.90 -10.14
C GLY A 392 -8.92 -31.38 -8.68
N LYS A 393 -10.04 -31.92 -8.18
CA LYS A 393 -10.15 -32.44 -6.80
C LYS A 393 -8.97 -33.32 -6.36
N SER A 394 -8.69 -34.39 -7.11
CA SER A 394 -7.63 -35.34 -6.75
C SER A 394 -6.24 -34.69 -6.77
N VAL A 395 -6.02 -33.75 -7.69
CA VAL A 395 -4.77 -32.96 -7.74
C VAL A 395 -4.63 -32.11 -6.49
N THR A 396 -5.69 -31.42 -6.07
CA THR A 396 -5.71 -30.61 -4.85
C THR A 396 -5.44 -31.45 -3.60
N VAL A 397 -6.11 -32.59 -3.45
CA VAL A 397 -5.90 -33.48 -2.29
C VAL A 397 -4.48 -34.05 -2.27
N ASN A 398 -3.95 -34.49 -3.41
CA ASN A 398 -2.55 -34.94 -3.48
C ASN A 398 -1.56 -33.83 -3.11
N ALA A 399 -1.82 -32.58 -3.53
CA ALA A 399 -1.01 -31.44 -3.14
C ALA A 399 -1.10 -31.17 -1.62
N MET A 400 -2.28 -31.31 -1.01
CA MET A 400 -2.44 -31.21 0.43
C MET A 400 -1.67 -32.32 1.16
N ILE A 401 -1.74 -33.56 0.68
CA ILE A 401 -0.98 -34.69 1.24
C ILE A 401 0.53 -34.38 1.22
N ALA A 402 1.06 -34.04 0.04
CA ALA A 402 2.48 -33.79 -0.16
C ALA A 402 3.03 -32.63 0.68
N HIS A 403 2.31 -31.49 0.70
CA HIS A 403 2.86 -30.24 1.23
C HIS A 403 2.44 -29.93 2.66
N THR A 404 1.33 -30.48 3.15
CA THR A 404 0.84 -30.14 4.49
C THR A 404 0.55 -31.35 5.37
N PHE A 405 -0.21 -32.36 4.94
CA PHE A 405 -0.54 -33.47 5.86
C PHE A 405 0.70 -34.29 6.22
N PHE A 406 1.43 -34.76 5.21
CA PHE A 406 2.55 -35.65 5.43
C PHE A 406 3.74 -34.97 6.14
N PRO A 407 4.15 -33.73 5.79
CA PRO A 407 5.19 -33.02 6.52
C PRO A 407 4.82 -32.75 7.99
N ASN A 408 3.58 -32.35 8.29
CA ASN A 408 3.15 -32.15 9.68
C ASN A 408 3.19 -33.45 10.49
N ILE A 409 2.77 -34.57 9.90
CA ILE A 409 2.83 -35.89 10.55
C ILE A 409 4.29 -36.28 10.85
N ARG A 410 5.21 -36.07 9.89
CA ARG A 410 6.64 -36.38 10.09
C ARG A 410 7.32 -35.47 11.11
N ALA A 411 6.85 -34.23 11.25
CA ALA A 411 7.41 -33.27 12.18
C ALA A 411 6.99 -33.55 13.64
N ASP A 412 5.81 -34.15 13.87
CA ASP A 412 5.34 -34.55 15.20
C ASP A 412 5.92 -35.92 15.60
N ARG A 413 7.12 -35.90 16.18
CA ARG A 413 7.82 -37.11 16.63
C ARG A 413 7.21 -37.74 17.88
N ASP A 414 6.49 -36.95 18.67
CA ASP A 414 5.90 -37.39 19.94
C ASP A 414 4.57 -38.11 19.71
N ASN A 415 3.80 -37.68 18.69
CA ASN A 415 2.54 -38.30 18.29
C ASN A 415 2.51 -38.53 16.77
N PRO A 416 3.20 -39.57 16.25
CA PRO A 416 3.27 -39.83 14.83
C PRO A 416 1.87 -40.18 14.28
N GLY A 417 1.28 -39.23 13.55
CA GLY A 417 0.01 -39.43 12.86
C GLY A 417 0.10 -40.44 11.71
N ARG A 418 -1.05 -40.78 11.13
CA ARG A 418 -1.15 -41.65 9.93
C ARG A 418 -2.16 -41.07 8.96
N ILE A 419 -1.96 -41.31 7.67
CA ILE A 419 -2.91 -40.96 6.61
C ILE A 419 -3.64 -42.24 6.18
N PHE A 420 -4.96 -42.23 6.28
CA PHE A 420 -5.82 -43.31 5.78
C PHE A 420 -6.65 -42.76 4.63
N ILE A 421 -6.58 -43.43 3.48
CA ILE A 421 -7.31 -43.03 2.27
C ILE A 421 -8.27 -44.17 1.89
N VAL A 422 -9.55 -43.84 1.79
CA VAL A 422 -10.57 -44.75 1.26
C VAL A 422 -10.90 -44.27 -0.15
N ASP A 423 -10.39 -44.98 -1.15
CA ASP A 423 -10.56 -44.64 -2.56
C ASP A 423 -11.37 -45.71 -3.30
N PHE A 424 -12.52 -45.29 -3.84
CA PHE A 424 -13.41 -46.16 -4.60
C PHE A 424 -13.08 -46.20 -6.10
N ALA A 425 -12.09 -45.44 -6.57
CA ALA A 425 -11.70 -45.39 -7.98
C ALA A 425 -10.96 -46.65 -8.48
N GLY A 426 -10.51 -47.53 -7.58
CA GLY A 426 -9.80 -48.77 -7.90
C GLY A 426 -8.29 -48.59 -8.12
N ALA A 427 -7.52 -49.69 -8.07
CA ALA A 427 -6.05 -49.67 -8.04
C ALA A 427 -5.39 -49.06 -9.29
N GLU A 428 -5.99 -49.25 -10.48
CA GLU A 428 -5.40 -48.79 -11.75
C GLU A 428 -5.58 -47.28 -11.99
N ASN A 429 -6.62 -46.67 -11.40
CA ASN A 429 -6.96 -45.25 -11.59
C ASN A 429 -6.68 -44.38 -10.36
N SER A 430 -6.22 -44.98 -9.25
CA SER A 430 -5.97 -44.25 -8.01
C SER A 430 -4.67 -43.45 -8.09
N SER A 431 -4.80 -42.12 -8.11
CA SER A 431 -3.65 -41.23 -7.90
C SER A 431 -3.12 -41.30 -6.46
N TYR A 432 -3.95 -41.72 -5.52
CA TYR A 432 -3.60 -41.79 -4.09
C TYR A 432 -2.73 -43.00 -3.79
N LEU A 433 -2.93 -44.12 -4.49
CA LEU A 433 -2.05 -45.28 -4.38
C LEU A 433 -0.61 -44.92 -4.78
N LYS A 434 -0.44 -44.22 -5.91
CA LYS A 434 0.88 -43.73 -6.35
C LYS A 434 1.53 -42.78 -5.33
N MET A 435 0.71 -41.96 -4.65
CA MET A 435 1.19 -41.10 -3.58
C MET A 435 1.66 -41.90 -2.36
N ALA A 436 0.91 -42.93 -1.96
CA ALA A 436 1.35 -43.84 -0.89
C ALA A 436 2.69 -44.50 -1.27
N ASP A 437 2.80 -45.06 -2.48
CA ASP A 437 4.05 -45.70 -2.95
C ASP A 437 5.26 -44.74 -2.92
N LEU A 438 5.04 -43.44 -3.18
CA LEU A 438 6.10 -42.42 -3.15
C LEU A 438 6.55 -42.04 -1.74
N TYR A 439 5.65 -42.07 -0.76
CA TYR A 439 5.92 -41.56 0.59
C TYR A 439 6.11 -42.67 1.65
N GLY A 440 5.84 -43.93 1.28
CA GLY A 440 5.88 -45.11 2.16
C GLY A 440 4.59 -45.29 2.95
#